data_AF-E8LXT2-F1
#
_entry.id   AF-E8LXT2-F1
#
_cell.length_a   1.000
_cell.length_b   1.000
_cell.length_c   1.000
_cell.angle_alpha   90.00
_cell.angle_beta   90.00
_cell.angle_gamma   90.00
#
_symmetry.space_group_name_H-M   'P 1'
#
loop_
_entity.id
_entity.type
_entity.pdbx_description
1 polymer ?
#
loop_
_entity_poly.entity_id
_entity_poly.type
_entity_poly.pdbx_seq_one_letter_code
_entity_poly.pdbx_strand_id
1 'polypeptide(L)'
;MNAKEFVGNYELTQSVICDRMSRFLPRISHLKHLVYRCNLAKIGKVDGYAEGELVRYIGIDGCKAGWVIWSVEQEQPRCQIVTQLAQISDLLANSTALIDIPIGYSDENTPDRLCDKAARKFLSPKRSSSVFPVPSRQAAYASDYVEACEINFELVGRKLSKQTWFILPKVIEVETLLAEAPSLKLRESHPEVVFAALQGSPLEQSKKTPQGQQDRLDIIHSIAPDWSEVLINQLSETKARQANRDDIIDAFVLMMIAAKAENLSTLPEQPDRDPKGRVREIVYWDSVIKTAH
;
A
#
# COMPACT_ATOMS: atom_id res chain seq x y z
N MET A 1 -10.75 -52.34 11.58
CA MET A 1 -9.32 -52.74 11.67
C MET A 1 -8.54 -51.52 12.13
N ASN A 2 -7.94 -51.60 13.32
CA ASN A 2 -7.21 -50.49 13.95
C ASN A 2 -5.82 -50.34 13.33
N ALA A 3 -5.36 -49.09 13.21
CA ALA A 3 -4.12 -48.66 12.53
C ALA A 3 -2.80 -49.03 13.25
N LYS A 4 -2.74 -50.16 13.95
CA LYS A 4 -1.55 -50.59 14.72
C LYS A 4 -0.91 -51.91 14.29
N GLU A 5 -1.40 -52.59 13.25
CA GLU A 5 -0.86 -53.89 12.81
C GLU A 5 -0.34 -53.89 11.36
N PHE A 6 0.36 -52.85 10.93
CA PHE A 6 1.02 -52.86 9.61
C PHE A 6 2.44 -52.26 9.62
N VAL A 7 3.20 -52.51 10.68
CA VAL A 7 4.62 -52.19 10.71
C VAL A 7 5.40 -53.45 11.07
N GLY A 8 5.57 -54.32 10.07
CA GLY A 8 6.57 -55.37 10.09
C GLY A 8 7.94 -54.77 9.75
N ASN A 9 8.96 -55.17 10.50
CA ASN A 9 10.35 -54.74 10.43
C ASN A 9 10.91 -54.64 8.99
N TYR A 10 10.93 -53.42 8.46
CA TYR A 10 11.81 -53.00 7.39
C TYR A 10 12.17 -51.53 7.67
N GLU A 11 13.47 -51.22 7.79
CA GLU A 11 13.99 -49.86 7.73
C GLU A 11 13.71 -49.30 6.32
N LEU A 12 12.50 -48.78 6.12
CA LEU A 12 12.13 -48.04 4.94
C LEU A 12 12.49 -46.58 5.19
N THR A 13 13.45 -46.07 4.42
CA THR A 13 13.81 -44.65 4.45
C THR A 13 12.56 -43.80 4.18
N GLN A 14 12.46 -42.62 4.82
CA GLN A 14 11.33 -41.69 4.68
C GLN A 14 10.97 -41.37 3.21
N SER A 15 11.92 -41.52 2.29
CA SER A 15 11.70 -41.35 0.84
C SER A 15 10.67 -42.33 0.25
N VAL A 16 10.67 -43.60 0.69
CA VAL A 16 9.82 -44.65 0.11
C VAL A 16 8.37 -44.51 0.60
N ILE A 17 8.16 -43.94 1.79
CA ILE A 17 6.84 -43.67 2.36
C ILE A 17 6.17 -42.47 1.65
N CYS A 18 6.89 -41.35 1.40
CA CYS A 18 6.31 -40.20 0.68
C CYS A 18 6.02 -40.54 -0.80
N ASP A 19 6.79 -41.43 -1.45
CA ASP A 19 6.56 -41.80 -2.87
C ASP A 19 5.37 -42.75 -3.08
N ARG A 20 5.01 -43.56 -2.07
CA ARG A 20 3.77 -44.35 -2.07
C ARG A 20 2.53 -43.53 -1.75
N MET A 21 2.64 -42.49 -0.93
CA MET A 21 1.51 -41.60 -0.60
C MET A 21 1.12 -40.65 -1.74
N SER A 22 2.09 -40.18 -2.54
CA SER A 22 1.82 -39.28 -3.68
C SER A 22 0.96 -39.92 -4.77
N ARG A 23 1.06 -41.25 -4.96
CA ARG A 23 0.31 -41.99 -5.99
C ARG A 23 -1.14 -42.29 -5.59
N PHE A 24 -1.52 -42.11 -4.33
CA PHE A 24 -2.85 -42.48 -3.81
C PHE A 24 -3.78 -41.30 -3.47
N LEU A 25 -3.33 -40.05 -3.54
CA LEU A 25 -4.09 -38.88 -3.09
C LEU A 25 -4.51 -37.85 -4.17
N PRO A 26 -5.10 -38.20 -5.33
CA PRO A 26 -5.64 -37.17 -6.23
C PRO A 26 -7.01 -36.58 -5.81
N ARG A 27 -7.62 -36.96 -4.67
CA ARG A 27 -9.05 -36.67 -4.43
C ARG A 27 -9.49 -36.17 -3.04
N ILE A 28 -8.60 -35.58 -2.23
CA ILE A 28 -9.01 -35.00 -0.94
C ILE A 28 -8.46 -33.58 -0.78
N SER A 29 -9.34 -32.58 -0.94
CA SER A 29 -9.04 -31.14 -0.90
C SER A 29 -8.46 -30.65 0.43
N HIS A 30 -8.67 -31.38 1.53
CA HIS A 30 -8.26 -30.97 2.87
C HIS A 30 -6.83 -31.38 3.26
N LEU A 31 -6.08 -32.08 2.39
CA LEU A 31 -4.72 -32.57 2.67
C LEU A 31 -3.61 -31.85 1.88
N LYS A 32 -3.93 -30.81 1.09
CA LYS A 32 -2.94 -30.01 0.33
C LYS A 32 -1.80 -29.46 1.20
N HIS A 33 -2.11 -29.09 2.45
CA HIS A 33 -1.14 -28.56 3.40
C HIS A 33 -0.07 -29.60 3.83
N LEU A 34 -0.38 -30.90 3.75
CA LEU A 34 0.55 -31.98 4.10
C LEU A 34 1.53 -32.29 2.95
N VAL A 35 1.04 -32.21 1.70
CA VAL A 35 1.87 -32.37 0.49
C VAL A 35 2.86 -31.20 0.37
N TYR A 36 2.44 -29.98 0.74
CA TYR A 36 3.30 -28.80 0.78
C TYR A 36 4.47 -28.96 1.78
N ARG A 37 4.21 -29.54 2.96
CA ARG A 37 5.25 -29.83 3.96
C ARG A 37 6.27 -30.89 3.51
N CYS A 38 5.89 -31.92 2.73
CA CYS A 38 6.87 -32.90 2.21
C CYS A 38 7.74 -32.29 1.07
N ASN A 39 7.24 -31.26 0.36
CA ASN A 39 8.01 -30.55 -0.67
C ASN A 39 9.02 -29.53 -0.11
N LEU A 40 8.74 -28.91 1.04
CA LEU A 40 9.69 -28.02 1.73
C LEU A 40 10.96 -28.75 2.21
N ALA A 41 10.87 -30.06 2.48
CA ALA A 41 12.04 -30.86 2.86
C ALA A 41 12.98 -31.20 1.66
N LYS A 42 12.58 -30.88 0.42
CA LYS A 42 13.38 -31.14 -0.80
C LYS A 42 14.12 -29.92 -1.33
N ILE A 43 13.78 -28.71 -0.88
CA ILE A 43 14.53 -27.50 -1.24
C ILE A 43 15.63 -27.38 -0.20
N GLY A 44 16.86 -27.67 -0.63
CA GLY A 44 18.03 -27.74 0.23
C GLY A 44 18.18 -26.51 1.13
N LYS A 45 18.75 -26.74 2.31
CA LYS A 45 19.38 -25.70 3.12
C LYS A 45 20.19 -24.79 2.21
N VAL A 46 19.71 -23.57 2.02
CA VAL A 46 20.54 -22.46 1.59
C VAL A 46 21.16 -21.95 2.88
N ASP A 47 22.41 -22.34 3.12
CA ASP A 47 23.17 -21.87 4.28
C ASP A 47 23.37 -20.35 4.15
N GLY A 48 23.00 -19.61 5.20
CA GLY A 48 23.41 -18.22 5.40
C GLY A 48 22.38 -17.14 5.06
N TYR A 49 21.27 -17.07 5.79
CA TYR A 49 20.63 -15.78 6.05
C TYR A 49 21.15 -15.26 7.40
N ALA A 50 21.94 -14.19 7.37
CA ALA A 50 22.12 -13.38 8.56
C ALA A 50 20.74 -12.94 9.06
N GLU A 51 20.50 -12.98 10.38
CA GLU A 51 19.32 -12.41 11.02
C GLU A 51 19.27 -10.89 10.76
N GLY A 52 18.86 -10.48 9.56
CA GLY A 52 18.39 -9.13 9.31
C GLY A 52 16.99 -9.00 9.89
N GLU A 53 16.71 -7.89 10.57
CA GLU A 53 15.33 -7.57 10.98
C GLU A 53 14.42 -7.67 9.77
N LEU A 54 13.34 -8.45 9.90
CA LEU A 54 12.35 -8.60 8.85
C LEU A 54 11.69 -7.25 8.59
N VAL A 55 11.99 -6.65 7.44
CA VAL A 55 11.40 -5.37 7.04
C VAL A 55 10.00 -5.61 6.53
N ARG A 56 9.03 -4.96 7.14
CA ARG A 56 7.63 -4.98 6.69
C ARG A 56 7.39 -3.88 5.67
N TYR A 57 6.65 -4.19 4.60
CA TYR A 57 6.20 -3.20 3.62
C TYR A 57 4.71 -2.99 3.75
N ILE A 58 4.29 -1.73 3.81
CA ILE A 58 2.91 -1.35 4.14
C ILE A 58 2.38 -0.32 3.15
N GLY A 59 1.13 -0.51 2.73
CA GLY A 59 0.37 0.43 1.92
C GLY A 59 -0.93 0.78 2.61
N ILE A 60 -1.26 2.07 2.61
CA ILE A 60 -2.33 2.63 3.44
C ILE A 60 -3.19 3.57 2.61
N ASP A 61 -4.51 3.39 2.64
CA ASP A 61 -5.46 4.32 2.04
C ASP A 61 -6.66 4.56 2.97
N GLY A 62 -7.23 5.76 2.88
CA GLY A 62 -8.41 6.16 3.64
C GLY A 62 -9.68 5.52 3.08
N CYS A 63 -10.50 4.93 3.94
CA CYS A 63 -11.81 4.40 3.57
C CYS A 63 -12.90 4.89 4.52
N LYS A 64 -14.15 4.55 4.20
CA LYS A 64 -15.33 4.96 5.01
C LYS A 64 -15.26 4.49 6.47
N ALA A 65 -14.65 3.32 6.72
CA ALA A 65 -14.54 2.77 8.07
C ALA A 65 -13.26 3.19 8.81
N GLY A 66 -12.39 4.01 8.20
CA GLY A 66 -11.10 4.37 8.73
C GLY A 66 -10.01 4.20 7.67
N TRP A 67 -9.18 3.18 7.79
CA TRP A 67 -8.01 2.96 6.93
C TRP A 67 -7.97 1.51 6.44
N VAL A 68 -7.72 1.32 5.14
CA VAL A 68 -7.35 0.02 4.59
C VAL A 68 -5.84 -0.09 4.64
N ILE A 69 -5.34 -1.17 5.25
CA ILE A 69 -3.92 -1.43 5.43
C ILE A 69 -3.60 -2.75 4.74
N TRP A 70 -2.69 -2.71 3.75
CA TRP A 70 -2.01 -3.89 3.25
C TRP A 70 -0.61 -3.96 3.83
N SER A 71 -0.20 -5.15 4.25
CA SER A 71 1.17 -5.39 4.74
C SER A 71 1.73 -6.71 4.22
N VAL A 72 3.02 -6.74 3.94
CA VAL A 72 3.77 -7.95 3.59
C VAL A 72 5.13 -7.94 4.28
N GLU A 73 5.60 -9.12 4.71
CA GLU A 73 6.87 -9.29 5.42
C GLU A 73 7.75 -10.35 4.74
N GLN A 74 7.19 -11.50 4.35
CA GLN A 74 7.95 -12.55 3.64
C GLN A 74 7.23 -13.04 2.37
N GLU A 75 6.03 -13.62 2.49
CA GLU A 75 5.41 -14.28 1.34
C GLU A 75 4.09 -13.63 0.90
N GLN A 76 3.09 -13.62 1.78
CA GLN A 76 1.73 -13.27 1.38
C GLN A 76 1.26 -11.95 1.99
N PRO A 77 0.68 -11.04 1.18
CA PRO A 77 0.05 -9.83 1.67
C PRO A 77 -1.12 -10.14 2.61
N ARG A 78 -1.31 -9.26 3.60
CA ARG A 78 -2.46 -9.31 4.51
C ARG A 78 -3.15 -7.95 4.53
N CYS A 79 -4.48 -7.99 4.47
CA CYS A 79 -5.32 -6.80 4.56
C CYS A 79 -5.98 -6.71 5.94
N GLN A 80 -6.02 -5.51 6.50
CA GLN A 80 -6.84 -5.20 7.67
C GLN A 80 -7.49 -3.82 7.49
N ILE A 81 -8.63 -3.62 8.15
CA ILE A 81 -9.32 -2.33 8.20
C ILE A 81 -9.38 -1.88 9.64
N VAL A 82 -8.83 -0.70 9.91
CA VAL A 82 -8.74 -0.10 11.25
C VAL A 82 -9.47 1.22 11.27
N THR A 83 -10.05 1.61 12.40
CA THR A 83 -10.79 2.87 12.50
C THR A 83 -9.87 4.06 12.66
N GLN A 84 -8.71 3.85 13.29
CA GLN A 84 -7.68 4.86 13.53
C GLN A 84 -6.29 4.29 13.23
N LEU A 85 -5.42 5.12 12.68
CA LEU A 85 -4.05 4.80 12.28
C LEU A 85 -3.16 4.47 13.49
N ALA A 86 -3.45 5.06 14.66
CA ALA A 86 -2.76 4.74 15.91
C ALA A 86 -2.83 3.24 16.28
N GLN A 87 -3.87 2.53 15.82
CA GLN A 87 -4.05 1.08 16.04
C GLN A 87 -2.99 0.22 15.35
N ILE A 88 -2.23 0.80 14.41
CA ILE A 88 -1.15 0.10 13.69
C ILE A 88 0.24 0.72 13.96
N SER A 89 0.38 1.54 15.00
CA SER A 89 1.67 2.17 15.36
C SER A 89 2.80 1.15 15.54
N ASP A 90 2.53 0.04 16.24
CA ASP A 90 3.48 -1.08 16.40
C ASP A 90 3.84 -1.73 15.05
N LEU A 91 2.87 -1.84 14.15
CA LEU A 91 3.09 -2.39 12.80
C LEU A 91 4.03 -1.49 11.99
N LEU A 92 3.93 -0.16 12.19
CA LEU A 92 4.69 0.85 11.47
C LEU A 92 6.15 0.97 11.95
N ALA A 93 6.43 0.69 13.23
CA ALA A 93 7.73 0.94 13.86
C ALA A 93 8.93 0.32 13.11
N ASN A 94 8.77 -0.88 12.55
CA ASN A 94 9.80 -1.61 11.80
C ASN A 94 9.38 -1.86 10.34
N SER A 95 8.81 -0.84 9.71
CA SER A 95 8.29 -0.94 8.35
C SER A 95 8.79 0.15 7.42
N THR A 96 8.66 -0.06 6.12
CA THR A 96 8.52 1.02 5.14
C THR A 96 7.06 1.12 4.75
N ALA A 97 6.44 2.27 5.02
CA ALA A 97 5.02 2.49 4.80
C ALA A 97 4.77 3.63 3.82
N LEU A 98 3.88 3.38 2.85
CA LEU A 98 3.40 4.37 1.91
C LEU A 98 1.91 4.62 2.15
N ILE A 99 1.50 5.88 2.13
CA ILE A 99 0.13 6.29 2.45
C ILE A 99 -0.43 7.30 1.45
N ASP A 100 -1.68 7.10 1.02
CA ASP A 100 -2.44 8.06 0.20
C ASP A 100 -3.12 9.10 1.09
N ILE A 101 -2.29 9.95 1.70
CA ILE A 101 -2.74 11.14 2.41
C ILE A 101 -1.64 12.19 2.36
N PRO A 102 -1.99 13.47 2.21
CA PRO A 102 -0.99 14.52 2.29
C PRO A 102 -0.20 14.52 3.62
N ILE A 103 1.13 14.55 3.51
CA ILE A 103 2.05 14.78 4.62
C ILE A 103 2.64 16.18 4.50
N GLY A 104 2.28 17.06 5.43
CA GLY A 104 2.67 18.48 5.42
C GLY A 104 1.65 19.36 4.68
N TYR A 105 1.61 20.64 5.06
CA TYR A 105 0.61 21.60 4.62
C TYR A 105 1.17 22.61 3.62
N SER A 106 0.28 23.36 2.97
CA SER A 106 0.67 24.56 2.22
C SER A 106 0.98 25.72 3.18
N ASP A 107 1.82 26.64 2.73
CA ASP A 107 2.19 27.86 3.48
C ASP A 107 2.33 29.04 2.52
N GLU A 108 2.60 30.24 3.04
CA GLU A 108 2.70 31.48 2.24
C GLU A 108 3.81 31.42 1.18
N ASN A 109 4.91 30.70 1.45
CA ASN A 109 6.02 30.55 0.51
C ASN A 109 5.69 29.52 -0.58
N THR A 110 4.87 28.54 -0.23
CA THR A 110 4.48 27.41 -1.08
C THR A 110 2.97 27.14 -0.96
N PRO A 111 2.13 28.07 -1.47
CA PRO A 111 0.67 27.96 -1.38
C PRO A 111 0.11 26.84 -2.25
N ASP A 112 0.92 26.34 -3.18
CA ASP A 112 0.75 25.09 -3.89
C ASP A 112 1.96 24.21 -3.56
N ARG A 113 1.80 23.15 -2.76
CA ARG A 113 2.94 22.27 -2.41
C ARG A 113 3.64 21.82 -3.68
N LEU A 114 4.98 21.82 -3.67
CA LEU A 114 5.75 21.51 -4.88
C LEU A 114 5.50 20.08 -5.36
N CYS A 115 5.32 19.13 -4.43
CA CYS A 115 4.94 17.76 -4.72
C CYS A 115 3.57 17.65 -5.41
N ASP A 116 2.55 18.36 -4.92
CA ASP A 116 1.21 18.36 -5.55
C ASP A 116 1.27 18.92 -6.97
N LYS A 117 2.02 20.01 -7.17
CA LYS A 117 2.22 20.62 -8.48
C LYS A 117 2.95 19.68 -9.44
N ALA A 118 3.98 19.00 -8.96
CA ALA A 118 4.72 18.00 -9.73
C ALA A 118 3.84 16.80 -10.09
N ALA A 119 3.05 16.28 -9.15
CA ALA A 119 2.12 15.18 -9.38
C ALA A 119 1.01 15.55 -10.37
N ARG A 120 0.43 16.76 -10.28
CA ARG A 120 -0.53 17.24 -11.29
C ARG A 120 0.08 17.29 -12.68
N LYS A 121 1.31 17.79 -12.81
CA LYS A 121 2.04 17.81 -14.09
C LYS A 121 2.32 16.40 -14.60
N PHE A 122 2.72 15.48 -13.73
CA PHE A 122 2.96 14.07 -14.06
C PHE A 122 1.69 13.38 -14.58
N LEU A 123 0.53 13.74 -14.04
CA LEU A 123 -0.77 13.17 -14.39
C LEU A 123 -1.50 13.90 -15.53
N SER A 124 -0.92 14.98 -16.06
CA SER A 124 -1.50 15.72 -17.17
C SER A 124 -1.40 14.92 -18.48
N PRO A 125 -2.40 15.04 -19.38
CA PRO A 125 -3.61 15.87 -19.27
C PRO A 125 -4.81 15.15 -18.62
N LYS A 126 -4.75 13.83 -18.40
CA LYS A 126 -5.95 13.01 -18.13
C LYS A 126 -6.36 12.92 -16.65
N ARG A 127 -5.42 13.08 -15.71
CA ARG A 127 -5.60 12.76 -14.29
C ARG A 127 -5.10 13.83 -13.33
N SER A 128 -4.71 15.01 -13.81
CA SER A 128 -4.26 16.11 -12.96
C SER A 128 -5.26 16.50 -11.87
N SER A 129 -6.57 16.38 -12.11
CA SER A 129 -7.61 16.70 -11.12
C SER A 129 -7.75 15.72 -9.97
N SER A 130 -7.03 14.58 -10.00
CA SER A 130 -7.01 13.61 -8.89
C SER A 130 -6.17 14.09 -7.70
N VAL A 131 -5.23 15.02 -7.93
CA VAL A 131 -4.36 15.58 -6.90
C VAL A 131 -4.91 16.93 -6.44
N PHE A 132 -5.65 16.91 -5.34
CA PHE A 132 -6.26 18.10 -4.76
C PHE A 132 -5.22 18.95 -4.01
N PRO A 133 -5.33 20.30 -4.04
CA PRO A 133 -4.46 21.14 -3.23
C PRO A 133 -4.68 20.92 -1.74
N VAL A 134 -3.58 20.81 -0.99
CA VAL A 134 -3.60 20.78 0.48
C VAL A 134 -3.75 22.20 1.01
N PRO A 135 -4.59 22.47 2.03
CA PRO A 135 -4.75 23.81 2.57
C PRO A 135 -3.60 24.17 3.51
N SER A 136 -3.63 25.41 4.01
CA SER A 136 -2.82 25.83 5.15
C SER A 136 -3.15 25.01 6.40
N ARG A 137 -2.18 24.91 7.31
CA ARG A 137 -2.38 24.23 8.59
C ARG A 137 -3.48 24.89 9.41
N GLN A 138 -3.53 26.22 9.45
CA GLN A 138 -4.54 26.97 10.19
C GLN A 138 -5.95 26.64 9.70
N ALA A 139 -6.16 26.58 8.39
CA ALA A 139 -7.45 26.20 7.80
C ALA A 139 -7.82 24.75 8.11
N ALA A 140 -6.84 23.85 8.27
CA ALA A 140 -7.09 22.46 8.61
C ALA A 140 -7.73 22.28 10.00
N TYR A 141 -7.42 23.18 10.94
CA TYR A 141 -7.91 23.16 12.32
C TYR A 141 -9.11 24.10 12.56
N ALA A 142 -9.68 24.67 11.50
CA ALA A 142 -10.89 25.50 11.60
C ALA A 142 -12.09 24.68 12.10
N SER A 143 -13.04 25.35 12.74
CA SER A 143 -14.21 24.72 13.36
C SER A 143 -15.25 24.26 12.34
N ASP A 144 -15.33 24.95 11.20
CA ASP A 144 -16.23 24.60 10.10
C ASP A 144 -15.65 24.94 8.72
N TYR A 145 -16.34 24.48 7.68
CA TYR A 145 -15.91 24.64 6.30
C TYR A 145 -15.84 26.10 5.83
N VAL A 146 -16.71 26.98 6.34
CA VAL A 146 -16.75 28.38 5.93
C VAL A 146 -15.53 29.09 6.50
N GLU A 147 -15.28 28.94 7.79
CA GLU A 147 -14.09 29.46 8.48
C GLU A 147 -12.79 28.93 7.83
N ALA A 148 -12.75 27.63 7.54
CA ALA A 148 -11.60 27.02 6.84
C ALA A 148 -11.33 27.68 5.49
N CYS A 149 -12.38 27.96 4.72
CA CYS A 149 -12.24 28.63 3.42
C CYS A 149 -11.77 30.07 3.55
N GLU A 150 -12.20 30.79 4.58
CA GLU A 150 -11.80 32.17 4.85
C GLU A 150 -10.31 32.22 5.23
N ILE A 151 -9.91 31.45 6.25
CA ILE A 151 -8.51 31.34 6.70
C ILE A 151 -7.60 30.95 5.53
N ASN A 152 -7.99 29.95 4.75
CA ASN A 152 -7.16 29.49 3.64
C ASN A 152 -7.07 30.52 2.50
N PHE A 153 -8.15 31.25 2.24
CA PHE A 153 -8.12 32.30 1.23
C PHE A 153 -7.18 33.43 1.65
N GLU A 154 -7.19 33.83 2.92
CA GLU A 154 -6.29 34.85 3.46
C GLU A 154 -4.81 34.43 3.39
N LEU A 155 -4.50 33.17 3.75
CA LEU A 155 -3.11 32.71 3.85
C LEU A 155 -2.52 32.21 2.52
N VAL A 156 -3.31 31.55 1.67
CA VAL A 156 -2.81 30.87 0.46
C VAL A 156 -3.58 31.25 -0.82
N GLY A 157 -4.47 32.25 -0.74
CA GLY A 157 -5.14 32.85 -1.90
C GLY A 157 -6.20 31.97 -2.57
N ARG A 158 -6.62 30.87 -1.94
CA ARG A 158 -7.60 29.92 -2.52
C ARG A 158 -8.55 29.35 -1.46
N LYS A 159 -9.78 29.08 -1.86
CA LYS A 159 -10.76 28.37 -0.99
C LYS A 159 -10.57 26.85 -1.09
N LEU A 160 -11.01 26.12 -0.06
CA LEU A 160 -10.98 24.66 -0.05
C LEU A 160 -12.05 24.09 -0.99
N SER A 161 -11.76 22.94 -1.58
CA SER A 161 -12.82 22.09 -2.12
C SER A 161 -13.45 21.26 -1.01
N LYS A 162 -14.68 20.77 -1.22
CA LYS A 162 -15.32 19.84 -0.28
C LYS A 162 -14.50 18.56 -0.10
N GLN A 163 -13.89 18.06 -1.18
CA GLN A 163 -13.01 16.89 -1.13
C GLN A 163 -11.82 17.13 -0.19
N THR A 164 -11.15 18.28 -0.33
CA THR A 164 -10.06 18.69 0.54
C THR A 164 -10.53 18.77 1.99
N TRP A 165 -11.68 19.39 2.24
CA TRP A 165 -12.26 19.49 3.58
C TRP A 165 -12.50 18.12 4.23
N PHE A 166 -13.11 17.18 3.50
CA PHE A 166 -13.47 15.87 4.05
C PHE A 166 -12.26 14.97 4.35
N ILE A 167 -11.09 15.21 3.74
CA ILE A 167 -9.88 14.44 4.07
C ILE A 167 -9.09 15.01 5.25
N LEU A 168 -9.34 16.27 5.67
CA LEU A 168 -8.57 16.93 6.72
C LEU A 168 -8.50 16.17 8.05
N PRO A 169 -9.57 15.52 8.56
CA PRO A 169 -9.46 14.71 9.77
C PRO A 169 -8.36 13.63 9.68
N LYS A 170 -8.19 13.04 8.50
CA LYS A 170 -7.14 12.04 8.23
C LYS A 170 -5.76 12.65 8.09
N VAL A 171 -5.66 13.84 7.47
CA VAL A 171 -4.40 14.60 7.42
C VAL A 171 -3.91 14.94 8.84
N ILE A 172 -4.82 15.39 9.72
CA ILE A 172 -4.53 15.70 11.13
C ILE A 172 -4.11 14.44 11.90
N GLU A 173 -4.79 13.32 11.66
CA GLU A 173 -4.46 12.04 12.27
C GLU A 173 -3.02 11.60 11.94
N VAL A 174 -2.61 11.73 10.67
CA VAL A 174 -1.25 11.43 10.22
C VAL A 174 -0.25 12.44 10.77
N GLU A 175 -0.60 13.74 10.79
CA GLU A 175 0.22 14.76 11.45
C GLU A 175 0.48 14.39 12.92
N THR A 176 -0.54 13.92 13.65
CA THR A 176 -0.43 13.58 15.07
C THR A 176 0.47 12.36 15.26
N LEU A 177 0.26 11.29 14.49
CA LEU A 177 1.09 10.09 14.54
C LEU A 177 2.57 10.39 14.29
N LEU A 178 2.87 11.20 13.26
CA LEU A 178 4.26 11.57 12.92
C LEU A 178 4.91 12.49 13.96
N ALA A 179 4.10 13.25 14.71
CA ALA A 179 4.61 14.06 15.82
C ALA A 179 4.96 13.21 17.05
N GLU A 180 4.17 12.16 17.31
CA GLU A 180 4.37 11.24 18.44
C GLU A 180 5.47 10.21 18.17
N ALA A 181 5.67 9.81 16.91
CA ALA A 181 6.69 8.85 16.50
C ALA A 181 7.51 9.35 15.29
N PRO A 182 8.45 10.31 15.48
CA PRO A 182 9.24 10.90 14.39
C PRO A 182 10.16 9.91 13.65
N SER A 183 10.41 8.72 14.20
CA SER A 183 11.23 7.68 13.60
C SER A 183 10.49 6.82 12.57
N LEU A 184 9.17 6.96 12.43
CA LEU A 184 8.38 6.18 11.48
C LEU A 184 8.79 6.49 10.03
N LYS A 185 9.07 5.45 9.24
CA LYS A 185 9.33 5.56 7.80
C LYS A 185 8.01 5.54 7.02
N LEU A 186 7.15 6.51 7.32
CA LEU A 186 5.87 6.72 6.64
C LEU A 186 6.01 7.87 5.63
N ARG A 187 5.80 7.57 4.35
CA ARG A 187 5.96 8.53 3.24
C ARG A 187 4.67 8.66 2.45
N GLU A 188 4.39 9.85 1.96
CA GLU A 188 3.24 10.13 1.12
C GLU A 188 3.45 9.54 -0.28
N SER A 189 2.44 8.86 -0.80
CA SER A 189 2.39 8.30 -2.16
C SER A 189 0.98 8.46 -2.71
N HIS A 190 0.82 8.48 -4.04
CA HIS A 190 -0.49 8.71 -4.65
C HIS A 190 -0.80 7.61 -5.71
N PRO A 191 -1.89 6.83 -5.56
CA PRO A 191 -2.18 5.69 -6.44
C PRO A 191 -2.23 6.03 -7.92
N GLU A 192 -2.81 7.18 -8.32
CA GLU A 192 -2.81 7.57 -9.75
C GLU A 192 -1.39 7.84 -10.28
N VAL A 193 -0.48 8.38 -9.45
CA VAL A 193 0.93 8.59 -9.83
C VAL A 193 1.61 7.23 -9.98
N VAL A 194 1.37 6.32 -9.03
CA VAL A 194 1.92 4.96 -9.07
C VAL A 194 1.45 4.22 -10.32
N PHE A 195 0.15 4.16 -10.59
CA PHE A 195 -0.36 3.50 -11.79
C PHE A 195 0.14 4.15 -13.08
N ALA A 196 0.23 5.49 -13.12
CA ALA A 196 0.76 6.19 -14.28
C ALA A 196 2.24 5.87 -14.54
N ALA A 197 3.05 5.75 -13.49
CA ALA A 197 4.45 5.35 -13.60
C ALA A 197 4.59 3.89 -14.06
N LEU A 198 3.80 2.98 -13.47
CA LEU A 198 3.83 1.56 -13.83
C LEU A 198 3.39 1.28 -15.27
N GLN A 199 2.42 2.03 -15.78
CA GLN A 199 1.95 1.93 -17.17
C GLN A 199 2.74 2.82 -18.14
N GLY A 200 3.57 3.75 -17.64
CA GLY A 200 4.28 4.75 -18.43
C GLY A 200 3.40 5.91 -18.95
N SER A 201 2.11 5.94 -18.59
CA SER A 201 1.21 7.07 -18.88
C SER A 201 -0.01 7.10 -17.96
N PRO A 202 -0.65 8.27 -17.73
CA PRO A 202 -1.86 8.35 -16.91
C PRO A 202 -3.02 7.51 -17.45
N LEU A 203 -3.68 6.76 -16.57
CA LEU A 203 -4.80 5.88 -16.92
C LEU A 203 -5.98 6.66 -17.52
N GLU A 204 -6.60 6.09 -18.56
CA GLU A 204 -7.73 6.72 -19.24
C GLU A 204 -9.06 6.55 -18.51
N GLN A 205 -9.25 5.41 -17.85
CA GLN A 205 -10.47 5.05 -17.15
C GLN A 205 -10.39 5.36 -15.66
N SER A 206 -11.48 5.91 -15.11
CA SER A 206 -11.53 6.32 -13.70
C SER A 206 -11.54 5.08 -12.82
N LYS A 207 -10.88 5.13 -11.64
CA LYS A 207 -10.92 4.05 -10.64
C LYS A 207 -12.34 3.69 -10.17
N LYS A 208 -13.32 4.56 -10.44
CA LYS A 208 -14.73 4.34 -10.13
C LYS A 208 -15.49 3.56 -11.22
N THR A 209 -14.92 3.34 -12.40
CA THR A 209 -15.56 2.52 -13.46
C THR A 209 -15.09 1.07 -13.40
N PRO A 210 -15.91 0.09 -13.84
CA PRO A 210 -15.48 -1.31 -13.90
C PRO A 210 -14.21 -1.50 -14.74
N GLN A 211 -14.11 -0.82 -15.90
CA GLN A 211 -12.92 -0.89 -16.74
C GLN A 211 -11.70 -0.31 -16.02
N GLY A 212 -11.81 0.85 -15.37
CA GLY A 212 -10.67 1.43 -14.67
C GLY A 212 -10.23 0.63 -13.44
N GLN A 213 -11.13 -0.15 -12.83
CA GLN A 213 -10.74 -1.14 -11.81
C GLN A 213 -10.01 -2.32 -12.44
N GLN A 214 -10.49 -2.83 -13.58
CA GLN A 214 -9.82 -3.93 -14.29
C GLN A 214 -8.43 -3.53 -14.76
N ASP A 215 -8.26 -2.35 -15.36
CA ASP A 215 -6.96 -1.82 -15.80
C ASP A 215 -5.93 -1.83 -14.66
N ARG A 216 -6.34 -1.42 -13.45
CA ARG A 216 -5.48 -1.41 -12.26
C ARG A 216 -5.13 -2.83 -11.78
N LEU A 217 -6.10 -3.74 -11.82
CA LEU A 217 -5.88 -5.15 -11.48
C LEU A 217 -4.93 -5.81 -12.46
N ASP A 218 -5.04 -5.52 -13.75
CA ASP A 218 -4.16 -6.06 -14.79
C ASP A 218 -2.72 -5.55 -14.61
N ILE A 219 -2.53 -4.27 -14.28
CA ILE A 219 -1.22 -3.70 -13.95
C ILE A 219 -0.62 -4.42 -12.73
N ILE A 220 -1.38 -4.55 -11.64
CA ILE A 220 -0.92 -5.24 -10.43
C ILE A 220 -0.56 -6.70 -10.76
N HIS A 221 -1.40 -7.39 -11.54
CA HIS A 221 -1.17 -8.77 -11.93
C HIS A 221 0.10 -8.95 -12.76
N SER A 222 0.41 -8.01 -13.66
CA SER A 222 1.62 -8.06 -14.47
C SER A 222 2.91 -7.95 -13.66
N ILE A 223 2.87 -7.30 -12.49
CA ILE A 223 4.03 -7.02 -11.64
C ILE A 223 4.14 -8.03 -10.51
N ALA A 224 3.02 -8.40 -9.90
CA ALA A 224 2.93 -9.28 -8.73
C ALA A 224 1.86 -10.37 -8.95
N PRO A 225 2.06 -11.29 -9.91
CA PRO A 225 1.08 -12.34 -10.22
C PRO A 225 0.79 -13.22 -9.01
N ASP A 226 1.81 -13.51 -8.19
CA ASP A 226 1.70 -14.36 -6.99
C ASP A 226 0.81 -13.76 -5.88
N TRP A 227 0.54 -12.46 -5.93
CA TRP A 227 -0.31 -11.78 -4.94
C TRP A 227 -1.72 -11.46 -5.46
N SER A 228 -1.97 -11.72 -6.75
CA SER A 228 -3.23 -11.36 -7.40
C SER A 228 -4.42 -12.12 -6.81
N GLU A 229 -4.26 -13.40 -6.49
CA GLU A 229 -5.32 -14.21 -5.88
C GLU A 229 -5.73 -13.65 -4.51
N VAL A 230 -4.77 -13.23 -3.69
CA VAL A 230 -5.03 -12.63 -2.38
C VAL A 230 -5.82 -11.32 -2.52
N LEU A 231 -5.45 -10.47 -3.47
CA LEU A 231 -6.17 -9.22 -3.75
C LEU A 231 -7.62 -9.50 -4.22
N ILE A 232 -7.81 -10.43 -5.16
CA ILE A 232 -9.13 -10.77 -5.70
C ILE A 232 -10.03 -11.36 -4.61
N ASN A 233 -9.49 -12.25 -3.76
CA ASN A 233 -10.22 -12.81 -2.62
C ASN A 233 -10.63 -11.70 -1.64
N GLN A 234 -9.71 -10.82 -1.27
CA GLN A 234 -10.02 -9.68 -0.38
C GLN A 234 -11.10 -8.75 -0.96
N LEU A 235 -11.06 -8.48 -2.27
CA LEU A 235 -12.07 -7.68 -2.96
C LEU A 235 -13.46 -8.32 -2.96
N SER A 236 -13.52 -9.65 -2.86
CA SER A 236 -14.77 -10.43 -2.84
C SER A 236 -15.35 -10.54 -1.43
N GLU A 237 -14.48 -10.61 -0.41
CA GLU A 237 -14.85 -10.73 1.00
C GLU A 237 -15.21 -9.39 1.65
N THR A 238 -14.61 -8.28 1.18
CA THR A 238 -14.81 -6.97 1.78
C THR A 238 -16.15 -6.37 1.39
N LYS A 239 -16.96 -6.03 2.40
CA LYS A 239 -18.26 -5.38 2.15
C LYS A 239 -18.06 -3.90 1.84
N ALA A 240 -18.86 -3.35 0.93
CA ALA A 240 -18.82 -1.94 0.54
C ALA A 240 -19.02 -0.94 1.70
N ARG A 241 -19.62 -1.37 2.81
CA ARG A 241 -19.75 -0.57 4.04
C ARG A 241 -18.45 -0.44 4.84
N GLN A 242 -17.48 -1.32 4.59
CA GLN A 242 -16.17 -1.32 5.24
C GLN A 242 -15.18 -0.49 4.42
N ALA A 243 -15.00 -0.85 3.14
CA ALA A 243 -14.17 -0.12 2.20
C ALA A 243 -14.75 -0.24 0.79
N ASN A 244 -14.51 0.76 -0.06
CA ASN A 244 -14.81 0.61 -1.48
C ASN A 244 -13.72 -0.24 -2.13
N ARG A 245 -14.02 -0.79 -3.32
CA ARG A 245 -13.07 -1.61 -4.08
C ARG A 245 -11.80 -0.84 -4.45
N ASP A 246 -11.94 0.44 -4.80
CA ASP A 246 -10.78 1.26 -5.16
C ASP A 246 -9.88 1.52 -3.94
N ASP A 247 -10.44 1.78 -2.75
CA ASP A 247 -9.65 1.96 -1.53
C ASP A 247 -8.77 0.71 -1.23
N ILE A 248 -9.27 -0.50 -1.54
CA ILE A 248 -8.53 -1.76 -1.37
C ILE A 248 -7.41 -1.91 -2.39
N ILE A 249 -7.67 -1.56 -3.65
CA ILE A 249 -6.70 -1.62 -4.75
C ILE A 249 -5.59 -0.58 -4.55
N ASP A 250 -5.97 0.62 -4.12
CA ASP A 250 -5.07 1.75 -3.90
C ASP A 250 -4.11 1.45 -2.74
N ALA A 251 -4.60 1.01 -1.58
CA ALA A 251 -3.73 0.57 -0.49
C ALA A 251 -2.83 -0.61 -0.91
N PHE A 252 -3.31 -1.53 -1.75
CA PHE A 252 -2.53 -2.67 -2.22
C PHE A 252 -1.35 -2.24 -3.10
N VAL A 253 -1.60 -1.37 -4.09
CA VAL A 253 -0.54 -0.92 -5.01
C VAL A 253 0.54 -0.14 -4.25
N LEU A 254 0.15 0.62 -3.21
CA LEU A 254 1.10 1.30 -2.32
C LEU A 254 1.97 0.31 -1.55
N MET A 255 1.39 -0.78 -1.02
CA MET A 255 2.16 -1.83 -0.35
C MET A 255 3.13 -2.49 -1.33
N MET A 256 2.66 -2.77 -2.54
CA MET A 256 3.46 -3.41 -3.57
C MET A 256 4.69 -2.59 -3.96
N ILE A 257 4.55 -1.27 -4.12
CA ILE A 257 5.69 -0.41 -4.42
C ILE A 257 6.53 -0.08 -3.19
N ALA A 258 5.97 -0.16 -1.97
CA ALA A 258 6.76 -0.07 -0.74
C ALA A 258 7.83 -1.18 -0.67
N ALA A 259 7.54 -2.38 -1.21
CA ALA A 259 8.53 -3.46 -1.36
C ALA A 259 9.70 -3.12 -2.31
N LYS A 260 9.63 -1.98 -3.01
CA LYS A 260 10.70 -1.42 -3.86
C LYS A 260 11.33 -0.17 -3.23
N ALA A 261 11.26 -0.01 -1.91
CA ALA A 261 11.67 1.17 -1.15
C ALA A 261 13.00 1.82 -1.58
N GLU A 262 14.02 1.01 -1.87
CA GLU A 262 15.37 1.47 -2.27
C GLU A 262 15.39 2.12 -3.67
N ASN A 263 14.35 1.93 -4.47
CA ASN A 263 14.24 2.36 -5.85
C ASN A 263 13.07 3.31 -6.09
N LEU A 264 12.50 3.90 -5.03
CA LEU A 264 11.44 4.89 -5.17
C LEU A 264 11.99 6.20 -5.74
N SER A 265 11.30 6.71 -6.75
CA SER A 265 11.41 8.08 -7.24
C SER A 265 10.54 9.01 -6.38
N THR A 266 10.80 10.32 -6.46
CA THR A 266 10.06 11.33 -5.70
C THR A 266 9.62 12.48 -6.59
N LEU A 267 8.43 13.01 -6.34
CA LEU A 267 7.89 14.22 -6.95
C LEU A 267 7.83 15.34 -5.90
N PRO A 268 8.50 16.49 -6.12
CA PRO A 268 9.52 16.72 -7.16
C PRO A 268 10.82 15.95 -6.84
N GLU A 269 11.73 15.84 -7.80
CA GLU A 269 13.04 15.18 -7.63
C GLU A 269 13.85 15.73 -6.44
N GLN A 270 13.68 17.03 -6.15
CA GLN A 270 14.23 17.70 -4.98
C GLN A 270 13.07 18.17 -4.08
N PRO A 271 12.64 17.35 -3.11
CA PRO A 271 11.52 17.70 -2.25
C PRO A 271 11.90 18.83 -1.30
N ASP A 272 10.92 19.70 -1.06
CA ASP A 272 11.03 20.76 -0.08
C ASP A 272 10.58 20.28 1.30
N ARG A 273 10.72 21.15 2.31
CA ARG A 273 10.26 20.89 3.67
C ARG A 273 9.26 21.94 4.12
N ASP A 274 8.27 21.51 4.88
CA ASP A 274 7.34 22.41 5.55
C ASP A 274 8.05 23.13 6.74
N PRO A 275 7.41 24.15 7.36
CA PRO A 275 7.99 24.87 8.50
C PRO A 275 8.29 24.00 9.74
N LYS A 276 7.72 22.79 9.84
CA LYS A 276 8.03 21.81 10.88
C LYS A 276 9.16 20.85 10.49
N GLY A 277 9.77 21.06 9.32
CA GLY A 277 10.84 20.23 8.78
C GLY A 277 10.36 18.93 8.13
N ARG A 278 9.06 18.74 7.90
CA ARG A 278 8.53 17.54 7.22
C ARG A 278 8.84 17.61 5.74
N VAL A 279 9.34 16.52 5.18
CA VAL A 279 9.55 16.41 3.74
C VAL A 279 8.19 16.39 3.04
N ARG A 280 8.00 17.26 2.06
CA ARG A 280 6.82 17.27 1.19
C ARG A 280 7.19 16.61 -0.12
N GLU A 281 6.80 15.35 -0.26
CA GLU A 281 7.08 14.53 -1.43
C GLU A 281 5.89 13.64 -1.77
N ILE A 282 5.76 13.25 -3.03
CA ILE A 282 4.92 12.14 -3.45
C ILE A 282 5.83 11.09 -4.07
N VAL A 283 5.96 9.95 -3.42
CA VAL A 283 6.88 8.90 -3.85
C VAL A 283 6.17 7.91 -4.76
N TYR A 284 6.91 7.31 -5.68
CA TYR A 284 6.38 6.31 -6.60
C TYR A 284 7.51 5.41 -7.08
N TRP A 285 7.16 4.26 -7.67
CA TRP A 285 8.14 3.38 -8.30
C TRP A 285 7.98 3.47 -9.82
N ASP A 286 9.09 3.75 -10.50
CA ASP A 286 9.17 3.74 -11.95
C ASP A 286 9.81 2.43 -12.41
N SER A 287 9.00 1.55 -13.01
CA SER A 287 9.45 0.26 -13.53
C SER A 287 10.23 0.39 -14.84
N VAL A 288 10.10 1.52 -15.55
CA VAL A 288 10.66 1.75 -16.89
C VAL A 288 12.09 2.30 -16.83
N ILE A 289 12.43 3.06 -15.78
CA ILE A 289 13.76 3.72 -15.68
C ILE A 289 14.92 2.73 -15.44
N LYS A 290 14.67 1.46 -15.04
CA LYS A 290 15.76 0.60 -14.53
C LYS A 290 15.89 -0.82 -15.08
N THR A 291 15.27 -1.16 -16.21
CA THR A 291 15.66 -2.37 -16.99
C THR A 291 16.92 -2.15 -17.85
N ALA A 292 17.56 -0.99 -17.75
CA ALA A 292 18.79 -0.64 -18.45
C ALA A 292 20.01 -0.64 -17.50
N HIS A 293 20.30 -1.76 -16.84
CA HIS A 293 21.62 -2.07 -16.29
C HIS A 293 21.89 -3.57 -16.36
#